data_AF-A0A644ZGW6-F1
#
_entry.id   AF-A0A644ZGW6-F1
#
_cell.length_a   1.000
_cell.length_b   1.000
_cell.length_c   1.000
_cell.angle_alpha   90.00
_cell.angle_beta   90.00
_cell.angle_gamma   90.00
#
_symmetry.space_group_name_H-M   'P 1'
#
loop_
_entity.id
_entity.type
_entity.pdbx_description
1 polymer ?
#
loop_
_entity_poly.entity_id
_entity_poly.type
_entity_poly.pdbx_seq_one_letter_code
_entity_poly.pdbx_strand_id
1 'polypeptide(L)'
;MREILEISEGSLVVSAVSDAYTATLRIKLPCLLCMDGDINTPRLPSYLRKLHTPSDAVRTLTLSDLPETDPLRYGLDGSPTKVERIFPPEPTGERRMHEGCTAELAEITAGILHSCKVI
;
A
#
# COMPACT_ATOMS: atom_id res chain seq x y z
N MET A 1 3.83 6.50 -3.60
CA MET A 1 3.91 7.59 -4.62
C MET A 1 2.52 7.78 -5.18
N ARG A 2 2.11 9.03 -5.44
CA ARG A 2 0.70 9.35 -5.66
C ARG A 2 0.31 9.58 -7.12
N GLU A 3 1.19 10.17 -7.92
CA GLU A 3 0.87 10.46 -9.32
C GLU A 3 2.13 10.67 -10.15
N ILE A 4 2.02 10.40 -11.45
CA ILE A 4 3.01 10.74 -12.47
C ILE A 4 2.50 12.00 -13.18
N LEU A 5 3.25 13.09 -13.08
CA LEU A 5 2.88 14.40 -13.63
C LEU A 5 3.38 14.59 -15.06
N GLU A 6 4.60 14.12 -15.33
CA GLU A 6 5.24 14.27 -16.63
C GLU A 6 6.15 13.07 -16.90
N ILE A 7 6.18 12.64 -18.16
CA ILE A 7 7.16 11.67 -18.66
C ILE A 7 7.90 12.33 -19.81
N SER A 8 9.22 12.44 -19.69
CA SER A 8 10.11 13.04 -20.68
C SER A 8 11.18 12.02 -21.08
N GLU A 9 12.01 12.35 -22.08
CA GLU A 9 13.08 11.45 -22.53
C GLU A 9 14.11 11.23 -21.40
N GLY A 10 14.19 10.00 -20.89
CA GLY A 10 15.14 9.62 -19.84
C GLY A 10 14.79 10.05 -18.40
N SER A 11 13.64 10.68 -18.16
CA SER A 11 13.22 11.06 -16.80
C SER A 11 11.71 11.17 -16.64
N LEU A 12 11.25 11.17 -15.39
CA LEU A 12 9.86 11.35 -15.02
C LEU A 12 9.71 12.29 -13.82
N VAL A 13 8.60 12.99 -13.77
CA VAL A 13 8.22 13.86 -12.65
C VAL A 13 7.05 13.23 -11.91
N VAL A 14 7.19 13.03 -10.60
CA VAL A 14 6.20 12.36 -9.75
C VAL A 14 5.89 13.18 -8.50
N SER A 15 4.70 12.98 -7.97
CA SER A 15 4.31 13.45 -6.64
C SER A 15 4.47 12.31 -5.62
N ALA A 16 5.23 12.57 -4.57
CA ALA A 16 5.42 11.67 -3.44
C ALA A 16 4.81 12.29 -2.18
N VAL A 17 4.05 11.49 -1.44
CA VAL A 17 3.43 11.89 -0.19
C VAL A 17 4.13 11.17 0.96
N SER A 18 4.41 11.93 2.01
CA SER A 18 4.82 11.46 3.33
C SER A 18 3.84 12.01 4.37
N ASP A 19 3.91 11.53 5.61
CA ASP A 19 3.03 12.00 6.69
C ASP A 19 3.17 13.51 6.96
N ALA A 20 4.34 14.09 6.69
CA ALA A 20 4.66 15.48 6.98
C ALA A 20 4.50 16.43 5.79
N TYR A 21 4.76 15.94 4.57
CA TYR A 21 4.77 16.80 3.38
C TYR A 21 4.50 16.03 2.08
N THR A 22 4.14 16.79 1.06
CA THR A 22 4.10 16.33 -0.34
C THR A 22 5.27 16.94 -1.09
N ALA A 23 5.95 16.14 -1.90
CA ALA A 23 7.11 16.56 -2.70
C ALA A 23 6.94 16.20 -4.18
N THR A 24 7.31 17.12 -5.04
CA THR A 24 7.43 16.89 -6.49
C THR A 24 8.87 16.54 -6.81
N LEU A 25 9.10 15.35 -7.36
CA LEU A 25 10.44 14.79 -7.59
C LEU A 25 10.65 14.53 -9.08
N ARG A 26 11.83 14.87 -9.61
CA ARG A 26 12.28 14.44 -10.94
C ARG A 26 13.27 13.28 -10.80
N ILE A 27 12.97 12.16 -11.43
CA ILE A 27 13.72 10.90 -11.32
C ILE A 27 14.23 10.50 -12.71
N LYS A 28 15.49 10.06 -12.80
CA LYS A 28 16.07 9.53 -14.05
C LYS A 28 15.67 8.08 -14.27
N LEU A 29 15.48 7.70 -15.53
CA LEU A 29 15.24 6.31 -15.94
C LEU A 29 16.57 5.57 -16.16
N PRO A 30 16.64 4.24 -15.91
CA PRO A 30 15.57 3.39 -15.38
C PRO A 30 15.40 3.55 -13.85
N CYS A 31 14.17 3.45 -13.37
CA CYS A 31 13.86 3.50 -11.94
C CYS A 31 12.69 2.57 -11.57
N LEU A 32 12.58 2.23 -10.28
CA LEU A 32 11.47 1.50 -9.70
C LEU A 32 10.57 2.46 -8.93
N LEU A 33 9.26 2.40 -9.16
CA LEU A 33 8.25 3.21 -8.47
C LEU A 33 7.27 2.30 -7.74
N CYS A 34 7.01 2.60 -6.46
CA CYS A 34 5.92 1.98 -5.68
C CYS A 34 4.76 2.99 -5.58
N MET A 35 3.65 2.65 -6.22
CA MET A 35 2.46 3.50 -6.27
C MET A 35 1.47 3.11 -5.16
N ASP A 36 0.78 4.09 -4.62
CA ASP A 36 -0.24 3.86 -3.60
C ASP A 36 -1.50 3.23 -4.23
N GLY A 37 -2.27 2.44 -3.47
CA GLY A 37 -3.40 1.66 -4.04
C GLY A 37 -4.51 2.51 -4.69
N ASP A 38 -4.67 3.75 -4.22
CA ASP A 38 -5.75 4.65 -4.62
C ASP A 38 -5.36 5.63 -5.74
N ILE A 39 -4.24 5.38 -6.44
CA ILE A 39 -3.74 6.29 -7.49
C ILE A 39 -4.65 6.36 -8.71
N ASN A 40 -5.43 5.30 -8.98
CA ASN A 40 -6.37 5.23 -10.09
C ASN A 40 -7.42 4.15 -9.85
N THR A 41 -8.48 4.19 -10.65
CA THR A 41 -9.44 3.09 -10.76
C THR A 41 -9.04 2.22 -11.95
N PRO A 42 -8.71 0.93 -11.76
CA PRO A 42 -8.43 0.03 -12.86
C PRO A 42 -9.58 0.04 -13.88
N ARG A 43 -9.23 0.19 -15.15
CA ARG A 43 -10.22 0.16 -16.23
C ARG A 43 -10.98 -1.17 -16.24
N LEU A 44 -12.25 -1.14 -16.64
CA LEU A 44 -13.03 -2.35 -16.83
C LEU A 44 -12.36 -3.29 -17.86
N PRO A 45 -12.44 -4.61 -17.64
CA PRO A 45 -11.91 -5.59 -18.58
C PRO A 45 -12.66 -5.48 -19.92
N SER A 46 -11.91 -5.60 -21.02
CA SER A 46 -12.48 -5.54 -22.36
C SER A 46 -12.77 -6.95 -22.88
N TYR A 47 -14.01 -7.18 -23.31
CA TYR A 47 -14.42 -8.44 -23.93
C TYR A 47 -13.61 -8.74 -25.20
N LEU A 48 -13.43 -7.76 -26.08
CA LEU A 48 -12.64 -7.93 -27.31
C LEU A 48 -11.17 -8.26 -27.01
N ARG A 49 -10.56 -7.58 -26.03
CA ARG A 49 -9.18 -7.91 -25.63
C ARG A 49 -9.08 -9.33 -25.09
N LYS A 50 -10.09 -9.81 -24.36
CA LYS A 50 -10.14 -11.20 -23.87
C LYS A 50 -10.16 -12.20 -25.03
N LEU A 51 -10.97 -11.96 -26.07
CA LEU A 51 -11.03 -12.84 -27.24
C LEU A 51 -9.72 -12.89 -28.04
N HIS A 52 -9.01 -11.76 -28.12
CA HIS A 52 -7.72 -11.68 -28.84
C HIS A 52 -6.52 -12.14 -28.01
N THR A 53 -6.69 -12.40 -26.71
CA THR A 53 -5.60 -12.88 -25.85
C THR A 53 -5.43 -14.38 -26.05
N PRO A 54 -4.25 -14.86 -26.49
CA PRO A 54 -3.99 -16.29 -26.64
C PRO A 54 -4.11 -17.04 -25.32
N SER A 55 -4.48 -18.33 -25.36
CA SER A 55 -4.58 -19.17 -24.16
C SER A 55 -3.23 -19.40 -23.48
N ASP A 56 -2.13 -19.28 -24.23
CA ASP A 56 -0.74 -19.44 -23.78
C ASP A 56 -0.04 -18.09 -23.52
N ALA A 57 -0.79 -16.98 -23.46
CA ALA A 57 -0.23 -15.64 -23.20
C ALA A 57 0.46 -15.51 -21.83
N VAL A 58 0.16 -16.41 -20.88
CA VAL A 58 0.79 -16.44 -19.55
C VAL A 58 2.02 -17.34 -19.59
N ARG A 59 3.20 -16.72 -19.54
CA ARG A 59 4.46 -17.45 -19.38
C ARG A 59 4.67 -17.84 -17.92
N THR A 60 4.89 -19.13 -17.68
CA THR A 60 5.35 -19.61 -16.37
C THR A 60 6.87 -19.57 -16.32
N LEU A 61 7.42 -18.99 -15.26
CA LEU A 61 8.85 -18.96 -14.99
C LEU A 61 9.16 -19.82 -13.77
N THR A 62 10.27 -20.52 -13.84
CA THR A 62 10.82 -21.39 -12.79
C THR A 62 12.15 -20.84 -12.30
N LEU A 63 12.72 -21.41 -11.23
CA LEU A 63 14.05 -21.00 -10.74
C LEU A 63 15.12 -21.16 -11.83
N SER A 64 15.01 -22.17 -12.70
CA SER A 64 15.95 -22.36 -13.81
C SER A 64 15.88 -21.29 -14.90
N ASP A 65 14.83 -20.47 -14.93
CA ASP A 65 14.73 -19.31 -15.84
C ASP A 65 15.41 -18.05 -15.28
N LEU A 66 15.85 -18.07 -14.01
CA LEU A 66 16.51 -16.94 -13.36
C LEU A 66 18.03 -16.98 -13.54
N PRO A 67 18.70 -15.81 -13.56
CA PRO A 67 20.16 -15.74 -13.73
C PRO A 67 20.94 -16.32 -12.54
N GLU A 68 20.33 -16.41 -11.36
CA GLU A 68 20.91 -16.95 -10.14
C GLU A 68 19.97 -18.00 -9.56
N THR A 69 20.54 -19.14 -9.13
CA THR A 69 19.79 -20.32 -8.70
C THR A 69 20.12 -20.77 -7.28
N ASP A 70 20.89 -19.97 -6.53
CA ASP A 70 21.24 -20.27 -5.13
C ASP A 70 19.98 -20.24 -4.23
N PRO A 71 19.55 -21.38 -3.67
CA PRO A 71 18.35 -21.44 -2.85
C PRO A 71 18.43 -20.58 -1.59
N LEU A 72 19.63 -20.26 -1.11
CA LEU A 72 19.83 -19.41 0.07
C LEU A 72 19.53 -17.92 -0.19
N ARG A 73 19.12 -17.55 -1.40
CA ARG A 73 18.74 -16.17 -1.77
C ARG A 73 17.24 -16.04 -2.04
N TYR A 74 16.48 -17.13 -1.91
CA TYR A 74 15.06 -17.18 -2.24
C TYR A 74 14.24 -17.88 -1.15
N GLY A 75 12.93 -17.63 -1.15
CA GLY A 75 11.98 -18.33 -0.30
C GLY A 75 12.27 -18.18 1.20
N LEU A 76 11.94 -19.23 1.96
CA LEU A 76 12.11 -19.25 3.41
C LEU A 76 13.58 -19.36 3.85
N ASP A 77 14.40 -20.06 3.06
CA ASP A 77 15.81 -20.29 3.38
C ASP A 77 16.65 -19.02 3.20
N GLY A 78 16.31 -18.18 2.21
CA GLY A 78 16.95 -16.88 2.00
C GLY A 78 16.31 -15.70 2.72
N SER A 79 15.23 -15.90 3.49
CA SER A 79 14.57 -14.80 4.20
C SER A 79 15.36 -14.41 5.46
N PRO A 80 15.73 -13.12 5.61
CA PRO A 80 16.39 -12.65 6.84
C PRO A 80 15.44 -12.61 8.04
N THR A 81 14.13 -12.62 7.82
CA THR A 81 13.11 -12.58 8.88
C THR A 81 12.27 -13.86 8.87
N LYS A 82 11.86 -14.32 10.06
CA LYS A 82 10.98 -15.47 10.23
C LYS A 82 9.80 -15.09 11.12
N VAL A 83 8.59 -15.42 10.67
CA VAL A 83 7.37 -15.22 11.46
C VAL A 83 7.33 -16.28 12.55
N GLU A 84 7.49 -15.88 13.81
CA GLU A 84 7.51 -16.79 14.96
C GLU A 84 6.11 -17.18 15.43
N ARG A 85 5.19 -16.20 15.48
CA ARG A 85 3.82 -16.40 15.97
C ARG A 85 2.86 -15.46 15.27
N ILE A 86 1.67 -15.97 14.98
CA ILE A 86 0.54 -15.21 14.47
C ILE A 86 -0.60 -15.38 15.49
N PHE A 87 -1.15 -14.27 15.97
CA PHE A 87 -2.31 -14.27 16.86
C PHE A 87 -3.22 -13.10 16.49
N PRO A 88 -4.55 -13.26 16.62
CA PRO A 88 -5.47 -12.14 16.43
C PRO A 88 -5.24 -11.09 17.51
N PRO A 89 -5.32 -9.78 17.20
CA PRO A 89 -5.29 -8.75 18.22
C PRO A 89 -6.49 -8.94 19.16
N GLU A 90 -6.29 -8.73 20.46
CA GLU A 90 -7.39 -8.76 21.42
C GLU A 90 -8.38 -7.63 21.10
N PRO A 91 -9.70 -7.91 21.01
CA PRO A 91 -10.68 -6.86 20.76
C PRO A 91 -10.61 -5.86 21.91
N THR A 92 -10.10 -4.67 21.63
CA THR A 92 -9.95 -3.60 22.61
C THR A 92 -11.06 -2.58 22.34
N GLY A 93 -11.96 -2.37 23.29
CA GLY A 93 -12.99 -1.34 23.15
C GLY A 93 -14.11 -1.45 24.18
N GLU A 94 -14.19 -0.46 25.07
CA GLU A 94 -15.41 -0.21 25.83
C GLU A 94 -16.29 0.74 25.01
N ARG A 95 -17.50 0.29 24.63
CA ARG A 95 -18.46 1.15 23.94
C ARG A 95 -19.34 1.84 24.98
N ARG A 96 -19.22 3.16 25.09
CA ARG A 96 -20.09 3.99 25.92
C ARG A 96 -20.98 4.86 25.02
N MET A 97 -22.28 4.87 25.31
CA MET A 97 -23.23 5.82 24.72
C MET A 97 -23.59 6.83 25.80
N HIS A 98 -23.49 8.11 25.49
CA HIS A 98 -23.82 9.20 26.40
C HIS A 98 -25.02 9.97 25.83
N GLU A 99 -26.01 10.23 26.66
CA GLU A 99 -27.18 11.04 26.35
C GLU A 99 -27.18 12.26 27.26
N GLY A 100 -27.52 13.43 26.71
CA GLY A 100 -27.48 14.69 27.46
C GLY A 100 -27.62 15.90 26.54
N CYS A 101 -27.51 17.09 27.11
CA CYS A 101 -27.50 18.31 26.33
C CYS A 101 -26.12 18.54 25.68
N THR A 102 -26.06 19.44 24.70
CA THR A 102 -24.83 19.71 23.93
C THR A 102 -23.62 20.04 24.81
N ALA A 103 -23.81 20.79 25.89
CA ALA A 103 -22.73 21.20 26.79
C ALA A 103 -22.11 20.00 27.52
N GLU A 104 -22.94 19.12 28.07
CA GLU A 104 -22.50 17.92 28.81
C GLU A 104 -21.79 16.93 27.88
N LEU A 105 -22.33 16.71 26.68
CA LEU A 105 -21.74 15.80 25.71
C LEU A 105 -20.37 16.31 25.21
N ALA A 106 -20.20 17.63 25.08
CA ALA A 106 -18.92 18.23 24.70
C ALA A 106 -17.85 18.00 25.78
N GLU A 107 -18.17 18.22 27.05
CA GLU A 107 -17.24 17.98 28.17
C GLU A 107 -16.86 16.50 28.30
N ILE A 108 -17.85 15.60 28.23
CA ILE A 108 -17.61 14.15 28.28
C ILE A 108 -16.68 13.71 27.14
N THR A 109 -16.97 14.17 25.92
CA THR A 109 -16.17 13.80 24.73
C THR A 109 -14.74 14.33 24.83
N ALA A 110 -14.56 15.59 25.24
CA ALA A 110 -13.23 16.18 25.44
C ALA A 110 -12.42 15.42 26.50
N GLY A 111 -13.05 15.04 27.63
CA GLY A 111 -12.43 14.25 28.67
C GLY A 111 -11.97 12.87 28.19
N ILE A 112 -12.81 12.18 27.40
CA ILE A 112 -12.45 10.88 26.81
C ILE A 112 -11.25 11.03 25.86
N LEU A 113 -11.27 12.02 24.97
CA LEU A 113 -10.22 12.21 23.96
C LEU A 113 -8.85 12.53 24.60
N HIS A 114 -8.82 13.33 25.66
CA HIS A 114 -7.61 13.56 26.46
C HIS A 114 -7.13 12.29 27.16
N SER A 115 -8.04 11.49 27.74
CA SER A 115 -7.66 10.25 28.40
C SER A 115 -7.05 9.21 27.44
N CYS A 116 -7.51 9.22 26.18
CA CYS A 116 -7.02 8.35 25.11
C CYS A 116 -5.77 8.89 24.40
N LYS A 117 -5.26 10.08 24.76
CA LYS A 117 -4.13 10.77 24.10
C LYS A 117 -4.31 10.93 22.59
N VAL A 118 -5.56 11.08 22.15
CA VAL A 118 -5.89 11.33 20.74
C VAL A 118 -5.78 12.82 20.43
N ILE A 119 -5.91 13.67 21.46
CA ILE A 119 -5.76 15.13 21.44
C ILE A 119 -5.01 15.59 22.69
#